data_AF-A0A1K2IRQ0-F1
#
_entry.id   AF-A0A1K2IRQ0-F1
#
_cell.length_a   1.000
_cell.length_b   1.000
_cell.length_c   1.000
_cell.angle_alpha   90.00
_cell.angle_beta   90.00
_cell.angle_gamma   90.00
#
_symmetry.space_group_name_H-M   'P 1'
#
loop_
_entity.id
_entity.type
_entity.pdbx_description
1 polymer ?
#
loop_
_entity_poly.entity_id
_entity_poly.type
_entity_poly.pdbx_seq_one_letter_code
_entity_poly.pdbx_strand_id
1 'polypeptide(L)'
;MKKQILSLVLCGFCMLSCSTESMAVNNVESMKSDEMGNFDKAMKSLMNPENLSTPEEKAQNGNSTELNDRSKEILYLASKKLISANGISEQELASRTSNSREQAISLAKKIYFEKYNDIQKKNKSEN
;
A
#
# COMPACT_ATOMS: atom_id res chain seq x y z
N MET A 1 -67.97 -15.89 -25.94
CA MET A 1 -67.56 -14.64 -25.26
C MET A 1 -66.39 -14.94 -24.33
N LYS A 2 -65.46 -13.98 -24.15
CA LYS A 2 -64.21 -13.98 -23.35
C LYS A 2 -63.03 -14.66 -24.08
N LYS A 3 -62.27 -13.99 -24.96
CA LYS A 3 -61.20 -12.99 -24.71
C LYS A 3 -60.22 -13.45 -23.61
N GLN A 4 -58.98 -13.79 -23.97
CA GLN A 4 -57.77 -13.00 -23.66
C GLN A 4 -56.58 -13.47 -24.53
N ILE A 5 -55.91 -12.49 -25.12
CA ILE A 5 -54.67 -12.55 -25.90
C ILE A 5 -53.56 -12.06 -24.97
N LEU A 6 -52.42 -12.77 -24.90
CA LEU A 6 -51.12 -12.28 -24.42
C LEU A 6 -50.10 -13.37 -24.84
N SER A 7 -49.27 -13.27 -25.88
CA SER A 7 -48.27 -12.28 -26.27
C SER A 7 -47.23 -11.93 -25.20
N LEU A 8 -46.15 -12.73 -25.13
CA LEU A 8 -44.83 -12.33 -24.66
C LEU A 8 -43.83 -13.39 -25.18
N VAL A 9 -43.29 -13.27 -26.39
CA VAL A 9 -42.09 -12.48 -26.75
C VAL A 9 -40.94 -12.71 -25.75
N LEU A 10 -40.03 -13.58 -26.18
CA LEU A 10 -38.59 -13.32 -26.28
C LEU A 10 -37.94 -12.56 -25.12
N CYS A 11 -37.13 -13.26 -24.33
CA CYS A 11 -35.71 -12.93 -24.10
C CYS A 11 -35.16 -13.79 -22.97
N GLY A 12 -33.88 -14.16 -23.09
CA GLY A 12 -33.09 -14.57 -21.92
C GLY A 12 -32.60 -16.01 -21.93
N PHE A 13 -32.11 -16.50 -23.07
CA PHE A 13 -31.08 -17.53 -23.09
C PHE A 13 -29.81 -16.92 -22.45
N CYS A 14 -29.75 -16.82 -21.12
CA CYS A 14 -28.52 -16.48 -20.40
C CYS A 14 -27.68 -17.75 -20.26
N MET A 15 -27.18 -18.22 -21.41
CA MET A 15 -26.01 -19.07 -21.46
C MET A 15 -24.85 -18.31 -20.81
N LEU A 16 -24.19 -18.98 -19.88
CA LEU A 16 -22.74 -18.97 -19.73
C LEU A 16 -22.11 -17.59 -19.50
N SER A 17 -22.31 -17.01 -18.31
CA SER A 17 -21.20 -16.25 -17.75
C SER A 17 -20.21 -17.25 -17.14
N CYS A 18 -19.23 -17.64 -17.94
CA CYS A 18 -17.92 -18.01 -17.43
C CYS A 18 -17.37 -16.80 -16.66
N SER A 19 -17.78 -16.61 -15.41
CA SER A 19 -17.05 -15.76 -14.47
C SER A 19 -15.94 -16.59 -13.82
N THR A 20 -15.08 -17.16 -14.66
CA THR A 20 -13.73 -17.59 -14.27
C THR A 20 -12.74 -16.76 -15.03
N GLU A 21 -12.80 -15.43 -14.86
CA GLU A 21 -11.61 -14.59 -14.97
C GLU A 21 -10.76 -14.78 -13.70
N SER A 22 -10.44 -16.04 -13.38
CA SER A 22 -9.26 -16.43 -12.60
C SER A 22 -8.20 -16.91 -13.60
N MET A 23 -8.01 -16.15 -14.68
CA MET A 23 -6.80 -16.26 -15.46
C MET A 23 -5.78 -15.36 -14.79
N ALA A 24 -4.88 -15.99 -14.04
CA ALA A 24 -3.61 -15.48 -13.53
C ALA A 24 -3.22 -14.08 -14.05
N VAL A 25 -3.81 -13.02 -13.49
CA VAL A 25 -3.18 -11.72 -13.48
C VAL A 25 -2.19 -11.82 -12.34
N ASN A 26 -0.89 -11.94 -12.67
CA ASN A 26 0.17 -11.67 -11.71
C ASN A 26 -0.14 -10.29 -11.11
N ASN A 27 -0.77 -10.26 -9.94
CA ASN A 27 -1.13 -9.00 -9.31
C ASN A 27 0.18 -8.42 -8.75
N VAL A 28 0.50 -7.19 -9.11
CA VAL A 28 1.65 -6.43 -8.59
C VAL A 28 1.72 -6.53 -7.06
N GLU A 29 0.55 -6.57 -6.41
CA GLU A 29 0.40 -6.75 -4.98
C GLU A 29 0.94 -8.09 -4.46
N SER A 30 0.72 -9.20 -5.18
CA SER A 30 1.21 -10.53 -4.74
C SER A 30 2.72 -10.70 -4.92
N MET A 31 3.38 -9.78 -5.64
CA MET A 31 4.84 -9.79 -5.84
C MET A 31 5.59 -8.91 -4.83
N LYS A 32 4.88 -8.14 -4.00
CA LYS A 32 5.50 -7.34 -2.93
C LYS A 32 6.06 -8.25 -1.85
N SER A 33 7.18 -7.85 -1.24
CA SER A 33 7.67 -8.53 -0.03
C SER A 33 6.80 -8.18 1.18
N ASP A 34 6.87 -9.02 2.22
CA ASP A 34 6.17 -8.78 3.47
C ASP A 34 6.53 -7.43 4.10
N GLU A 35 7.78 -6.98 3.98
CA GLU A 35 8.23 -5.69 4.49
C GLU A 35 7.67 -4.51 3.69
N MET A 36 7.48 -4.66 2.37
CA MET A 36 6.77 -3.66 1.58
C MET A 36 5.31 -3.56 2.03
N GLY A 37 4.65 -4.70 2.26
CA GLY A 37 3.29 -4.74 2.79
C GLY A 37 3.18 -4.16 4.20
N ASN A 38 4.17 -4.41 5.06
CA ASN A 38 4.23 -3.82 6.41
C ASN A 38 4.45 -2.31 6.37
N PHE A 39 5.28 -1.83 5.45
CA PHE A 39 5.45 -0.39 5.21
C PHE A 39 4.16 0.27 4.71
N ASP A 40 3.43 -0.39 3.79
CA ASP A 40 2.11 0.07 3.33
C ASP A 40 1.09 0.14 4.47
N LYS A 41 1.06 -0.89 5.34
CA LYS A 41 0.20 -0.92 6.53
C LYS A 41 0.55 0.21 7.50
N ALA A 42 1.83 0.46 7.74
CA ALA A 42 2.26 1.57 8.60
C ALA A 42 1.80 2.92 8.04
N MET A 43 1.97 3.15 6.74
CA MET A 43 1.51 4.37 6.06
C MET A 43 -0.01 4.55 6.20
N LYS A 44 -0.79 3.49 5.99
CA LYS A 44 -2.25 3.51 6.13
C LYS A 44 -2.67 3.74 7.57
N SER A 45 -1.98 3.12 8.54
CA SER A 45 -2.31 3.22 9.96
C SER A 45 -2.25 4.64 10.49
N LEU A 46 -1.45 5.53 9.87
CA LEU A 46 -1.40 6.94 10.23
C LEU A 46 -2.74 7.67 10.05
N MET A 47 -3.60 7.16 9.16
CA MET A 47 -4.94 7.71 8.93
C MET A 47 -5.98 7.16 9.91
N ASN A 48 -5.62 6.15 10.71
CA ASN A 48 -6.55 5.60 11.68
C ASN A 48 -6.84 6.62 12.79
N PRO A 49 -8.08 6.71 13.31
CA PRO A 49 -8.46 7.68 14.33
C PRO A 49 -7.54 7.69 15.56
N GLU A 50 -7.07 6.52 16.00
CA GLU A 50 -6.16 6.38 17.14
C GLU A 50 -4.75 6.94 16.90
N ASN A 51 -4.33 7.04 15.63
CA ASN A 51 -3.01 7.54 15.24
C ASN A 51 -3.03 8.99 14.76
N LEU A 52 -4.21 9.60 14.59
CA LEU A 52 -4.33 11.02 14.30
C LEU A 52 -3.74 11.88 15.43
N SER A 53 -3.10 12.97 15.07
CA SER A 53 -2.53 13.91 16.03
C SER A 53 -3.62 14.48 16.94
N THR A 54 -3.40 14.34 18.24
CA THR A 54 -4.20 14.98 19.29
C THR A 54 -4.05 16.51 19.24
N PRO A 55 -5.00 17.28 19.81
CA PRO A 55 -4.86 18.73 19.91
C PRO A 55 -3.55 19.19 20.56
N GLU A 56 -3.10 18.47 21.59
CA GLU A 56 -1.85 18.74 22.31
C GLU A 56 -0.63 18.52 21.41
N GLU A 57 -0.58 17.40 20.68
CA GLU A 57 0.51 17.11 19.74
C GLU A 57 0.54 18.12 18.58
N LYS A 58 -0.64 18.57 18.10
CA LYS A 58 -0.73 19.62 17.07
C LYS A 58 -0.21 20.96 17.57
N ALA A 59 -0.53 21.33 18.82
CA ALA A 59 -0.04 22.55 19.44
C ALA A 59 1.47 22.51 19.65
N GLN A 60 2.02 21.37 20.10
CA GLN A 60 3.47 21.17 20.26
C GLN A 60 4.22 21.25 18.92
N ASN A 61 3.65 20.73 17.85
CA ASN A 61 4.21 20.83 16.49
C ASN A 61 3.87 22.16 15.80
N GLY A 62 3.40 23.18 16.53
CA GLY A 62 3.13 24.52 15.99
C GLY A 62 2.07 24.56 14.88
N ASN A 63 1.14 23.61 14.85
CA ASN A 63 0.19 23.39 13.76
C ASN A 63 0.85 23.13 12.39
N SER A 64 2.09 22.62 12.39
CA SER A 64 2.78 22.18 11.18
C SER A 64 2.04 21.04 10.49
N THR A 65 2.16 20.98 9.16
CA THR A 65 1.69 19.84 8.35
C THR A 65 2.62 18.64 8.44
N GLU A 66 3.74 18.77 9.14
CA GLU A 66 4.65 17.66 9.42
C GLU A 66 4.03 16.60 10.33
N LEU A 67 4.50 15.37 10.16
CA LEU A 67 4.13 14.26 11.03
C LEU A 67 4.55 14.55 12.48
N ASN A 68 3.68 14.22 13.44
CA ASN A 68 4.06 14.26 14.85
C ASN A 68 5.05 13.12 15.19
N ASP A 69 5.70 13.21 16.34
CA ASP A 69 6.74 12.25 16.75
C ASP A 69 6.23 10.80 16.81
N ARG A 70 4.99 10.60 17.27
CA ARG A 70 4.36 9.27 17.31
C ARG A 70 4.21 8.68 15.90
N SER A 71 3.72 9.47 14.95
CA SER A 71 3.56 9.05 13.56
C SER A 71 4.91 8.80 12.88
N LYS A 72 5.90 9.66 13.17
CA LYS A 72 7.29 9.46 12.72
C LYS A 72 7.85 8.14 13.25
N GLU A 73 7.62 7.80 14.50
CA GLU A 73 8.10 6.55 15.09
C GLU A 73 7.45 5.31 14.45
N ILE A 74 6.13 5.32 14.25
CA ILE A 74 5.41 4.23 13.56
C ILE A 74 6.02 3.97 12.18
N LEU A 75 6.20 5.02 11.38
CA LEU A 75 6.81 4.89 10.06
C LEU A 75 8.29 4.50 10.13
N TYR A 76 9.04 5.04 11.08
CA TYR A 76 10.46 4.77 11.24
C TYR A 76 10.71 3.29 11.53
N LEU A 77 9.95 2.66 12.42
CA LEU A 77 10.09 1.24 12.72
C LEU A 77 9.82 0.35 11.49
N ALA A 78 8.78 0.66 10.71
CA ALA A 78 8.49 -0.05 9.47
C ALA A 78 9.58 0.19 8.40
N SER A 79 10.11 1.42 8.34
CA SER A 79 11.19 1.82 7.43
C SER A 79 12.48 1.03 7.70
N LYS A 80 12.88 0.89 8.98
CA LYS A 80 14.05 0.10 9.37
C LYS A 80 13.95 -1.36 8.90
N LYS A 81 12.79 -1.98 9.07
CA LYS A 81 12.54 -3.36 8.62
C LYS A 81 12.67 -3.49 7.10
N LEU A 82 12.06 -2.58 6.33
CA LEU A 82 12.14 -2.58 4.88
C LEU A 82 13.59 -2.38 4.38
N ILE A 83 14.32 -1.43 4.98
CA ILE A 83 15.71 -1.15 4.67
C ILE A 83 16.60 -2.36 4.97
N SER A 84 16.41 -2.98 6.13
CA SER A 84 17.17 -4.17 6.55
C SER A 84 16.91 -5.37 5.64
N ALA A 85 15.65 -5.61 5.26
CA ALA A 85 15.29 -6.64 4.27
C ALA A 85 15.84 -6.36 2.86
N ASN A 86 16.35 -5.15 2.62
CA ASN A 86 17.08 -4.78 1.40
C ASN A 86 18.61 -4.89 1.56
N GLY A 87 19.10 -5.53 2.62
CA GLY A 87 20.52 -5.80 2.84
C GLY A 87 21.31 -4.65 3.47
N ILE A 88 20.67 -3.54 3.85
CA ILE A 88 21.35 -2.42 4.50
C ILE A 88 21.38 -2.68 6.02
N SER A 89 22.58 -2.73 6.60
CA SER A 89 22.76 -2.95 8.03
C SER A 89 22.32 -1.74 8.86
N GLU A 90 22.08 -1.93 10.16
CA GLU A 90 21.74 -0.85 11.09
C GLU A 90 22.85 0.23 11.16
N GLN A 91 24.11 -0.19 11.15
CA GLN A 91 25.26 0.72 11.18
C GLN A 91 25.33 1.56 9.90
N GLU A 92 25.09 0.93 8.76
CA GLU A 92 25.07 1.61 7.48
C GLU A 92 23.87 2.55 7.37
N LEU A 93 22.69 2.13 7.86
CA LEU A 93 21.51 2.99 7.96
C LEU A 93 21.81 4.24 8.79
N ALA A 94 22.38 4.08 9.98
CA ALA A 94 22.78 5.19 10.85
C ALA A 94 23.72 6.16 10.12
N SER A 95 24.72 5.64 9.42
CA SER A 95 25.65 6.45 8.62
C SER A 95 24.97 7.18 7.46
N ARG A 96 24.08 6.51 6.71
CA ARG A 96 23.39 7.07 5.54
C ARG A 96 22.35 8.13 5.89
N THR A 97 21.82 8.09 7.12
CA THR A 97 20.71 8.95 7.56
C THR A 97 21.11 9.93 8.65
N SER A 98 22.37 9.94 9.07
CA SER A 98 22.84 10.71 10.23
C SER A 98 21.97 10.48 11.47
N ASN A 99 21.45 9.25 11.65
CA ASN A 99 20.48 8.87 12.67
C ASN A 99 19.13 9.65 12.66
N SER A 100 18.79 10.35 11.57
CA SER A 100 17.49 11.03 11.44
C SER A 100 16.40 10.06 11.02
N ARG A 101 15.28 10.08 11.77
CA ARG A 101 14.08 9.29 11.45
C ARG A 101 13.51 9.69 10.09
N GLU A 102 13.45 10.98 9.80
CA GLU A 102 12.94 11.53 8.54
C GLU A 102 13.78 11.06 7.34
N GLN A 103 15.10 11.07 7.48
CA GLN A 103 16.01 10.58 6.44
C GLN A 103 15.86 9.07 6.24
N ALA A 104 15.68 8.30 7.31
CA ALA A 104 15.41 6.86 7.21
C ALA A 104 14.07 6.56 6.53
N ILE A 105 13.01 7.31 6.85
CA ILE A 105 11.71 7.19 6.18
C ILE A 105 11.83 7.54 4.69
N SER A 106 12.59 8.59 4.36
CA SER A 106 12.86 8.98 2.97
C SER A 106 13.63 7.91 2.21
N LEU A 107 14.65 7.31 2.83
CA LEU A 107 15.41 6.19 2.26
C LEU A 107 14.52 4.96 2.01
N ALA A 108 13.67 4.59 2.99
CA ALA A 108 12.73 3.49 2.83
C ALA A 108 11.74 3.73 1.67
N LYS A 109 11.24 4.96 1.51
CA LYS A 109 10.38 5.32 0.36
C LYS A 109 11.10 5.12 -0.97
N LYS A 110 12.37 5.53 -1.08
CA LYS A 110 13.17 5.32 -2.30
C LYS A 110 13.28 3.82 -2.63
N ILE A 111 13.70 3.01 -1.66
CA ILE A 111 13.80 1.55 -1.81
C ILE A 111 12.46 0.92 -2.20
N TYR A 112 11.37 1.36 -1.55
CA TYR A 112 10.02 0.89 -1.89
C TYR A 112 9.69 1.14 -3.36
N PHE A 113 9.87 2.38 -3.84
CA PHE A 113 9.54 2.73 -5.22
C PHE A 113 10.45 2.05 -6.24
N GLU A 114 11.74 1.87 -5.92
CA GLU A 114 12.67 1.09 -6.75
C GLU A 114 12.16 -0.36 -6.91
N LYS A 115 11.87 -1.04 -5.79
CA LYS A 115 11.32 -2.41 -5.81
C LYS A 115 9.98 -2.49 -6.54
N TYR A 116 9.07 -1.56 -6.28
CA TYR A 116 7.78 -1.51 -6.94
C TYR A 116 7.93 -1.34 -8.45
N ASN A 117 8.81 -0.45 -8.90
CA ASN A 117 9.08 -0.26 -10.33
C ASN A 117 9.69 -1.51 -10.96
N ASP A 118 10.53 -2.24 -10.26
CA ASP A 118 11.09 -3.50 -10.76
C ASP A 118 10.04 -4.61 -10.86
N ILE A 119 9.11 -4.71 -9.90
CA ILE A 119 7.94 -5.58 -9.99
C ILE A 119 7.11 -5.22 -11.23
N GLN A 120 6.85 -3.92 -11.44
CA GLN A 120 6.08 -3.44 -12.60
C GLN A 120 6.75 -3.77 -13.93
N LYS A 121 8.08 -3.66 -14.02
CA LYS A 121 8.83 -4.04 -15.22
C LYS A 121 8.75 -5.54 -15.48
N LYS A 122 8.92 -6.38 -14.46
CA LYS A 122 8.83 -7.84 -14.55
C LYS A 122 7.44 -8.28 -15.01
N ASN A 123 6.39 -7.71 -14.41
CA ASN A 123 5.01 -7.99 -14.79
C ASN A 123 4.72 -7.66 -16.26
N LYS A 124 5.25 -6.52 -16.76
CA LYS A 124 5.12 -6.13 -18.18
C LYS A 124 5.95 -6.99 -19.14
N SER A 125 7.03 -7.61 -18.69
CA SER A 125 7.84 -8.51 -19.54
C SER A 125 7.29 -9.94 -19.58
N GLU A 126 6.45 -10.31 -18.61
CA GLU A 126 5.84 -11.64 -18.48
C GLU A 126 4.43 -11.72 -19.10
N ASN A 127 3.85 -10.59 -19.50
CA ASN A 127 2.57 -10.45 -20.22
C ASN A 127 2.81 -9.97 -21.66
#